data_AF-A0A2D4T722-F1
#
_entry.id   AF-A0A2D4T722-F1
#
_cell.length_a   1.000
_cell.length_b   1.000
_cell.length_c   1.000
_cell.angle_alpha   90.00
_cell.angle_beta   90.00
_cell.angle_gamma   90.00
#
_symmetry.space_group_name_H-M   'P 1'
#
loop_
_entity.id
_entity.type
_entity.pdbx_description
1 polymer ?
#
loop_
_entity_poly.entity_id
_entity_poly.type
_entity_poly.pdbx_seq_one_letter_code
_entity_poly.pdbx_strand_id
1 'polypeptide(L)' 'MSVRHSFALLALSLASWGCTPTIAVAPPEGPIELNINVKIEHEIKVQVDKELDDLFTEDSDLF' A
#
# COMPACT_ATOMS: atom_id res chain seq x y z
N MET A 1 -13.86 -56.34 20.75
CA MET A 1 -13.26 -55.02 21.08
C MET A 1 -12.61 -54.33 19.88
N SER A 2 -11.99 -55.05 18.94
CA SER A 2 -11.31 -54.47 17.76
C SER A 2 -12.22 -53.59 16.87
N VAL A 3 -13.44 -54.05 16.53
CA VAL A 3 -14.40 -53.29 15.69
C VAL A 3 -14.81 -51.93 16.29
N ARG A 4 -14.93 -51.84 17.63
CA ARG A 4 -15.25 -50.58 18.32
C ARG A 4 -14.10 -49.57 18.25
N HIS A 5 -12.85 -50.04 18.26
CA HIS A 5 -11.68 -49.18 18.14
C HIS A 5 -11.48 -48.70 16.69
N SER A 6 -11.71 -49.58 15.71
CA SER A 6 -11.66 -49.21 14.29
C SER A 6 -12.67 -48.11 13.94
N PHE A 7 -13.89 -48.18 14.50
CA PHE A 7 -14.92 -47.16 14.28
C PHE A 7 -14.56 -45.82 14.94
N ALA A 8 -13.96 -45.84 16.14
CA ALA A 8 -13.52 -44.64 16.83
C ALA A 8 -12.35 -43.94 16.10
N LEU A 9 -11.41 -44.70 15.55
CA LEU A 9 -10.29 -44.15 14.78
C LEU A 9 -10.74 -43.51 13.46
N LEU A 10 -11.74 -44.10 12.80
CA LEU A 10 -12.32 -43.54 11.58
C LEU A 10 -13.11 -42.26 11.85
N ALA A 11 -13.82 -42.17 12.97
CA ALA A 11 -14.53 -40.94 13.35
C ALA A 11 -13.55 -39.79 13.68
N LEU A 12 -12.42 -40.11 14.32
CA LEU A 12 -11.41 -39.11 14.68
C LEU A 12 -10.66 -38.55 13.45
N SER A 13 -10.42 -39.38 12.43
CA SER A 13 -9.78 -38.92 11.19
C SER A 13 -10.69 -37.98 10.40
N LEU A 14 -12.00 -38.27 10.31
CA LEU A 14 -12.96 -37.40 9.65
C LEU A 14 -13.11 -36.04 10.36
N ALA A 15 -13.04 -36.01 11.70
CA ALA A 15 -13.13 -34.78 12.48
C ALA A 15 -11.92 -33.84 12.28
N SER A 16 -10.78 -34.36 11.81
CA SER A 16 -9.55 -33.59 11.62
C SER A 16 -9.47 -32.85 10.28
N TRP A 17 -10.37 -33.14 9.32
CA TRP A 17 -10.38 -32.54 7.98
C TRP A 17 -11.06 -31.16 7.89
N GLY A 18 -11.59 -30.63 8.99
CA GLY A 18 -12.40 -29.40 8.99
C GLY A 18 -11.68 -28.07 9.24
N CYS A 19 -10.37 -28.07 9.53
CA CYS A 19 -9.65 -26.83 9.85
C CYS A 19 -9.04 -26.19 8.59
N THR A 20 -9.85 -25.49 7.81
CA THR A 20 -9.37 -24.55 6.78
C THR A 20 -9.53 -23.12 7.29
N PRO A 21 -8.50 -22.52 7.93
CA PRO A 21 -8.57 -21.13 8.33
C PRO A 21 -8.73 -20.27 7.08
N THR A 22 -9.90 -19.64 6.94
CA THR A 22 -10.20 -18.75 5.82
C THR A 22 -9.48 -17.44 6.11
N ILE A 23 -8.34 -17.22 5.46
CA ILE A 23 -7.60 -15.96 5.55
C ILE A 23 -8.33 -14.95 4.67
N ALA A 24 -9.21 -14.17 5.28
CA ALA A 24 -9.82 -13.02 4.62
C ALA A 24 -8.83 -11.84 4.69
N VAL A 25 -8.31 -11.42 3.54
CA VAL A 25 -7.64 -10.12 3.43
C VAL A 25 -8.74 -9.08 3.34
N ALA A 26 -9.25 -8.66 4.51
CA ALA A 26 -10.15 -7.52 4.59
C ALA A 26 -9.32 -6.23 4.48
N PRO A 27 -9.68 -5.30 3.59
CA PRO A 27 -9.21 -3.93 3.71
C PRO A 27 -9.60 -3.40 5.10
N PRO A 28 -8.75 -2.60 5.77
CA PRO A 28 -9.12 -1.99 7.04
C PRO A 28 -10.42 -1.20 6.90
N GLU A 29 -11.30 -1.29 7.90
CA GLU A 29 -12.64 -0.65 7.91
C GLU A 29 -12.59 0.89 7.92
N GLY A 30 -11.39 1.47 8.02
CA GLY A 30 -11.15 2.89 8.14
C GLY A 30 -10.05 3.41 7.21
N PRO A 31 -9.96 4.74 7.06
CA PRO A 31 -8.91 5.38 6.28
C PRO A 31 -7.52 5.05 6.84
N ILE A 32 -6.54 4.90 5.95
CA ILE A 32 -5.14 4.64 6.32
C ILE A 32 -4.54 5.95 6.85
N GLU A 33 -4.30 6.01 8.15
CA GLU A 33 -3.62 7.15 8.77
C GLU A 33 -2.11 7.08 8.51
N LEU A 34 -1.62 7.99 7.68
CA LEU A 34 -0.20 8.06 7.34
C LEU A 34 0.45 9.26 8.05
N ASN A 35 0.95 9.03 9.27
CA ASN A 35 1.62 10.06 10.07
C ASN A 35 3.09 10.19 9.67
N ILE A 36 3.37 11.01 8.65
CA ILE A 36 4.74 11.20 8.15
C ILE A 36 5.27 12.57 8.59
N ASN A 37 6.52 12.58 9.09
CA ASN A 37 7.29 13.80 9.29
C ASN A 37 8.20 14.05 8.08
N VAL A 38 7.65 14.64 7.01
CA VAL A 38 8.43 15.04 5.83
C VAL A 38 8.79 16.53 5.92
N LYS A 39 10.08 16.83 5.78
CA LYS A 39 10.54 18.21 5.51
C LYS A 39 10.55 18.41 4.00
N ILE A 40 9.64 19.21 3.49
CA ILE A 40 9.56 19.53 2.06
C ILE A 40 10.48 20.73 1.81
N GLU A 41 11.66 20.48 1.23
CA GLU A 41 12.58 21.52 0.79
C GLU A 41 12.31 21.83 -0.70
N HIS A 42 11.54 22.88 -0.95
CA HIS A 42 11.31 23.40 -2.30
C HIS A 42 12.16 24.66 -2.48
N GLU A 43 13.34 24.52 -3.08
CA GLU A 43 14.12 25.67 -3.56
C GLU A 43 13.59 26.02 -4.95
N ILE A 44 12.63 26.96 -5.02
CA ILE A 44 12.36 27.64 -6.29
C ILE A 44 13.59 28.51 -6.52
N LYS A 45 14.57 27.97 -7.24
CA LYS A 45 15.68 28.75 -7.74
C LYS A 45 15.09 29.77 -8.70
N VAL A 46 14.91 30.99 -8.20
CA VAL A 46 14.79 32.22 -9.00
C VAL A 46 16.16 32.49 -9.67
N GLN A 47 16.72 31.48 -10.34
CA GLN A 47 17.81 31.58 -11.30
C GLN A 47 17.25 31.65 -12.73
N VAL A 48 15.93 31.73 -12.85
CA VAL A 48 15.22 31.85 -14.13
C VAL A 48 15.07 33.34 -14.49
N ASP A 49 15.10 34.27 -13.53
CA ASP A 49 14.93 35.69 -13.84
C ASP A 49 16.05 36.25 -14.73
N LYS A 50 17.32 35.86 -14.51
CA LYS A 50 18.43 36.48 -15.25
C LYS A 50 18.60 35.96 -16.68
N GLU A 51 18.32 34.69 -16.93
CA GLU A 51 18.40 34.11 -18.28
C GLU A 51 17.11 34.36 -19.07
N LEU A 52 15.96 34.49 -18.40
CA LEU A 52 14.74 34.92 -19.07
C LEU A 52 14.70 36.42 -19.33
N ASP A 53 15.30 37.27 -18.50
CA ASP A 53 15.42 38.72 -18.76
C ASP A 53 16.12 38.98 -20.10
N ASP A 54 17.17 38.23 -20.41
CA ASP A 54 17.90 38.33 -21.69
C ASP A 54 17.02 37.88 -22.88
N LEU A 55 16.19 36.84 -22.71
CA LEU A 55 15.26 36.38 -23.74
C LEU A 55 14.04 37.30 -23.92
N PHE A 56 13.53 37.90 -22.83
CA PHE A 56 12.41 38.85 -22.87
C PHE A 56 12.83 40.24 -23.38
N THR A 57 14.12 40.59 -23.31
CA THR A 57 14.63 41.85 -23.88
C THR A 57 14.84 41.78 -25.39
N GLU A 58 15.30 40.65 -25.93
CA GLU A 58 15.41 40.45 -27.39
C GLU A 58 14.04 40.40 -28.09
N ASP A 59 13.01 39.86 -27.42
CA ASP A 59 11.64 39.74 -27.96
C ASP A 59 10.67 40.83 -27.43
N SER A 60 11.17 41.97 -26.98
CA SER A 60 10.36 43.09 -26.43
C SER A 60 9.42 43.77 -27.46
N ASP A 61 9.54 43.43 -28.75
CA ASP A 61 8.59 43.80 -29.80
C ASP A 61 7.47 42.74 -30.02
N LEU A 62 7.55 41.59 -29.35
CA LEU A 62 6.63 40.46 -29.52
C LEU A 62 5.65 40.25 -28.35
N PHE A 63 5.83 40.95 -27.23
CA PHE A 63 4.93 40.93 -26.06
C PHE A 63 4.62 42.32 -25.51
#